data_AF-F8AVK4-F1
#
_entry.id   AF-F8AVK4-F1
#
_cell.length_a   1.000
_cell.length_b   1.000
_cell.length_c   1.000
_cell.angle_alpha   90.00
_cell.angle_beta   90.00
_cell.angle_gamma   90.00
#
_symmetry.space_group_name_H-M   'P 1'
#
loop_
_entity.id
_entity.type
_entity.pdbx_description
1 polymer ?
#
loop_
_entity_poly.entity_id
_entity_poly.type
_entity_poly.pdbx_seq_one_letter_code
_entity_poly.pdbx_strand_id
1 'polypeptide(L)'
;MTLLMERPVGEIPVACSYRWYEQIDYGDGMAVAKVSVSLDERVLTAARAAAATEGISLSAWISRLIDHHIGIQEGLAAVREYEAEHGPIPEEARENARRVLRDLGVIE
;
A
#
# COMPACT_ATOMS: atom_id res chain seq x y z
N MET A 1 -43.77 -39.43 18.64
CA MET A 1 -42.58 -40.28 18.45
C MET A 1 -41.80 -39.75 17.26
N THR A 2 -40.83 -38.87 17.50
CA THR A 2 -39.57 -38.70 16.77
C THR A 2 -38.61 -37.99 17.74
N LEU A 3 -37.42 -38.54 17.87
CA LEU A 3 -36.43 -38.34 18.93
C LEU A 3 -35.67 -37.01 18.85
N LEU A 4 -35.38 -36.47 20.04
CA LEU A 4 -34.20 -35.66 20.35
C LEU A 4 -32.92 -36.35 19.83
N MET A 5 -32.04 -35.61 19.17
CA MET A 5 -30.59 -35.79 19.38
C MET A 5 -29.91 -34.42 19.32
N GLU A 6 -29.63 -33.93 20.52
CA GLU A 6 -28.63 -32.92 20.83
C GLU A 6 -27.30 -33.31 20.16
N ARG A 7 -26.70 -32.38 19.40
CA ARG A 7 -25.37 -32.61 18.83
C ARG A 7 -24.32 -32.22 19.87
N PRO A 8 -23.32 -33.08 20.13
CA PRO A 8 -22.35 -32.85 21.20
C PRO A 8 -21.42 -31.68 20.88
N VAL A 9 -21.18 -30.83 21.87
CA VAL A 9 -20.07 -29.89 21.93
C VAL A 9 -18.81 -30.70 22.21
N GLY A 10 -18.11 -31.10 21.15
CA GLY A 10 -16.85 -31.84 21.24
C GLY A 10 -15.80 -31.23 20.31
N GLU A 11 -14.86 -30.50 20.91
CA GLU A 11 -13.48 -30.22 20.49
C GLU A 11 -13.20 -29.98 19.00
N ILE A 12 -12.98 -28.71 18.63
CA ILE A 12 -12.33 -28.35 17.37
C ILE A 12 -10.81 -28.29 17.64
N PRO A 13 -9.99 -29.21 17.09
CA PRO A 13 -8.54 -29.15 17.24
C PRO A 13 -7.96 -28.07 16.33
N VAL A 14 -7.04 -27.29 16.91
CA VAL A 14 -6.11 -26.31 16.32
C VAL A 14 -6.30 -25.95 14.85
N ALA A 15 -7.02 -24.85 14.67
CA ALA A 15 -6.95 -23.91 13.57
C ALA A 15 -5.53 -23.75 12.99
N CYS A 16 -5.35 -24.09 11.70
CA CYS A 16 -4.85 -23.20 10.65
C CYS A 16 -4.75 -23.99 9.34
N SER A 17 -5.89 -24.33 8.73
CA SER A 17 -5.88 -24.85 7.36
C SER A 17 -6.21 -23.70 6.40
N TYR A 18 -5.22 -23.40 5.56
CA TYR A 18 -5.23 -22.38 4.51
C TYR A 18 -6.33 -22.67 3.48
N ARG A 19 -7.56 -22.26 3.76
CA ARG A 19 -8.68 -22.30 2.82
C ARG A 19 -8.95 -20.89 2.29
N TRP A 20 -7.92 -20.33 1.66
CA TRP A 20 -8.04 -19.15 0.82
C TRP A 20 -8.69 -19.57 -0.50
N TYR A 21 -9.95 -19.20 -0.71
CA TYR A 21 -10.74 -19.09 -1.95
C TYR A 21 -12.20 -18.97 -1.45
N GLU A 22 -12.99 -17.96 -1.77
CA GLU A 22 -13.45 -17.60 -3.11
C GLU A 22 -13.79 -16.11 -3.20
N GLN A 23 -13.63 -15.60 -4.42
CA GLN A 23 -14.15 -14.35 -4.98
C GLN A 23 -15.13 -13.56 -4.09
N ILE A 24 -14.68 -12.40 -3.63
CA ILE A 24 -15.59 -11.27 -3.43
C ILE A 24 -15.37 -10.35 -4.63
N ASP A 25 -16.14 -10.60 -5.67
CA ASP A 25 -16.41 -9.63 -6.74
C ASP A 25 -17.32 -8.56 -6.10
N TYR A 26 -16.74 -7.43 -5.69
CA TYR A 26 -17.51 -6.23 -5.46
C TYR A 26 -17.87 -5.69 -6.84
N GLY A 27 -19.09 -5.98 -7.27
CA GLY A 27 -19.65 -5.47 -8.52
C GLY A 27 -19.43 -3.96 -8.66
N ASP A 28 -19.00 -3.58 -9.85
CA ASP A 28 -18.94 -2.22 -10.40
C ASP A 28 -18.14 -1.19 -9.58
N GLY A 29 -16.80 -1.19 -9.73
CA GLY A 29 -15.95 -0.13 -9.21
C GLY A 29 -14.45 -0.42 -9.29
N MET A 30 -13.78 0.08 -10.34
CA MET A 30 -12.34 0.03 -10.62
C MET A 30 -11.72 -1.39 -10.69
N ALA A 31 -11.32 -1.82 -11.89
CA ALA A 31 -10.63 -3.10 -12.07
C ALA A 31 -9.27 -3.11 -11.35
N VAL A 32 -9.17 -3.86 -10.25
CA VAL A 32 -7.93 -4.06 -9.49
C VAL A 32 -7.52 -5.53 -9.53
N ALA A 33 -6.27 -5.81 -9.89
CA ALA A 33 -5.72 -7.16 -9.88
C ALA A 33 -5.26 -7.55 -8.46
N LYS A 34 -5.77 -8.68 -7.95
CA LYS A 34 -5.32 -9.22 -6.66
C LYS A 34 -3.96 -9.89 -6.82
N VAL A 35 -2.97 -9.41 -6.08
CA VAL A 35 -1.61 -9.98 -6.05
C VAL A 35 -1.35 -10.57 -4.66
N SER A 36 -0.68 -11.73 -4.62
CA SER A 36 -0.20 -12.33 -3.38
C SER A 36 1.26 -11.95 -3.15
N VAL A 37 1.57 -11.35 -2.00
CA VAL A 37 2.94 -10.96 -1.61
C VAL A 37 3.23 -11.43 -0.19
N SER A 38 4.45 -11.89 0.05
CA SER A 38 4.93 -12.24 1.38
C SER A 38 5.55 -11.01 2.05
N LEU A 39 5.11 -10.69 3.27
CA LEU A 39 5.66 -9.61 4.08
C LEU A 39 6.18 -10.18 5.39
N ASP A 40 7.27 -9.61 5.91
CA ASP A 40 7.74 -9.90 7.26
C ASP A 40 6.64 -9.57 8.28
N GLU A 41 6.47 -10.41 9.31
CA GLU A 41 5.36 -10.27 10.28
C GLU A 41 5.36 -8.90 10.97
N ARG A 42 6.56 -8.40 11.30
CA ARG A 42 6.73 -7.07 11.90
C ARG A 42 6.25 -5.97 10.95
N VAL A 43 6.56 -6.11 9.66
CA VAL A 43 6.17 -5.14 8.61
C VAL A 43 4.67 -5.18 8.40
N LEU A 44 4.06 -6.37 8.34
CA LEU A 44 2.62 -6.52 8.21
C LEU A 44 1.88 -5.88 9.39
N THR A 45 2.36 -6.12 10.61
CA THR A 45 1.78 -5.53 11.83
C THR A 45 1.86 -4.00 11.79
N ALA A 46 3.04 -3.45 11.47
CA ALA A 46 3.22 -2.00 11.36
C ALA A 46 2.34 -1.37 10.28
N ALA A 47 2.26 -2.01 9.10
CA ALA A 47 1.43 -1.54 7.98
C ALA A 47 -0.06 -1.52 8.34
N ARG A 48 -0.55 -2.54 9.07
CA ARG A 48 -1.93 -2.57 9.55
C ARG A 48 -2.23 -1.44 10.53
N ALA A 49 -1.31 -1.17 11.46
CA ALA A 49 -1.46 -0.07 12.41
C ALA A 49 -1.46 1.31 11.71
N ALA A 50 -0.58 1.49 10.72
CA ALA A 50 -0.52 2.72 9.92
C ALA A 50 -1.82 2.92 9.12
N ALA A 51 -2.27 1.89 8.40
CA ALA A 51 -3.53 1.93 7.66
C ALA A 51 -4.74 2.25 8.56
N ALA A 52 -4.80 1.64 9.75
CA ALA A 52 -5.84 1.93 10.74
C ALA A 52 -5.78 3.36 11.27
N THR A 53 -4.57 3.90 11.51
CA THR A 53 -4.36 5.29 11.93
C THR A 53 -4.85 6.28 10.87
N GLU A 54 -4.65 5.95 9.59
CA GLU A 54 -5.13 6.74 8.44
C GLU A 54 -6.60 6.49 8.08
N GLY A 55 -7.26 5.53 8.74
CA GLY A 55 -8.67 5.19 8.48
C GLY A 55 -8.92 4.53 7.12
N ILE A 56 -7.90 3.89 6.53
CA ILE A 56 -7.98 3.24 5.20
C ILE A 56 -7.65 1.74 5.29
N SER A 57 -7.99 0.99 4.24
CA SER A 57 -7.68 -0.44 4.17
C SER A 57 -6.17 -0.67 3.97
N LEU A 58 -5.67 -1.84 4.40
CA LEU A 58 -4.26 -2.22 4.21
C LEU A 58 -3.86 -2.19 2.73
N SER A 59 -4.73 -2.66 1.83
CA SER A 59 -4.45 -2.65 0.39
C SER A 59 -4.37 -1.24 -0.15
N ALA A 60 -5.29 -0.35 0.23
CA ALA A 60 -5.25 1.06 -0.19
C ALA A 60 -3.98 1.77 0.33
N TRP A 61 -3.60 1.51 1.58
CA TRP A 61 -2.39 2.06 2.18
C TRP A 61 -1.12 1.60 1.45
N ILE A 62 -1.00 0.29 1.18
CA ILE A 62 0.13 -0.27 0.43
C ILE A 62 0.16 0.27 -0.99
N SER A 63 -0.98 0.30 -1.68
CA SER A 63 -1.08 0.86 -3.04
C SER A 63 -0.63 2.30 -3.09
N ARG A 64 -1.04 3.14 -2.13
CA ARG A 64 -0.60 4.54 -2.03
C ARG A 64 0.91 4.66 -1.81
N LEU A 65 1.49 3.80 -0.96
CA LEU A 65 2.93 3.78 -0.71
C LEU A 65 3.71 3.40 -1.97
N ILE A 66 3.24 2.39 -2.71
CA ILE A 66 3.84 1.94 -3.96
C ILE A 66 3.74 3.03 -5.02
N ASP A 67 2.57 3.64 -5.19
CA ASP A 67 2.34 4.73 -6.14
C ASP A 67 3.25 5.92 -5.85
N HIS A 68 3.35 6.32 -4.58
CA HIS A 68 4.27 7.36 -4.15
C HIS A 68 5.74 7.01 -4.46
N HIS A 69 6.15 5.76 -4.21
CA HIS A 69 7.50 5.32 -4.52
C HIS A 69 7.80 5.33 -6.03
N ILE A 70 6.85 4.87 -6.85
CA ILE A 70 6.95 4.92 -8.31
C ILE A 70 7.12 6.36 -8.78
N GLY A 71 6.27 7.29 -8.32
CA GLY A 71 6.36 8.71 -8.68
C GLY A 71 7.71 9.34 -8.34
N ILE A 72 8.32 8.98 -7.20
CA ILE A 72 9.69 9.42 -6.88
C ILE A 72 10.70 8.88 -7.90
N GLN A 73 10.63 7.59 -8.24
CA GLN A 73 11.57 6.98 -9.18
C GLN A 73 11.43 7.56 -10.59
N GLU A 74 10.20 7.79 -11.04
CA GLU A 74 9.91 8.44 -12.32
C GLU A 74 10.45 9.88 -12.34
N GLY A 75 10.21 10.65 -11.28
CA GLY A 75 10.76 12.01 -11.15
C GLY A 75 12.28 12.04 -11.19
N LEU A 76 12.95 11.12 -10.48
CA LEU A 76 14.40 10.98 -10.52
C LEU A 76 14.91 10.56 -11.90
N ALA A 77 14.16 9.74 -12.64
CA ALA A 77 14.50 9.38 -14.01
C ALA A 77 14.42 10.59 -14.95
N ALA A 78 13.34 11.38 -14.85
CA ALA A 78 13.17 12.60 -15.63
C ALA A 78 14.28 13.64 -15.37
N VAL A 79 14.72 13.79 -14.10
CA VAL A 79 15.87 14.67 -13.78
C VAL A 79 17.14 14.17 -14.46
N ARG A 80 17.43 12.87 -14.43
CA ARG A 80 18.62 12.31 -15.09
C ARG A 80 18.58 12.50 -16.61
N GLU A 81 17.41 12.35 -17.22
CA GLU A 81 17.21 12.60 -18.66
C GLU A 81 17.50 14.07 -19.00
N TYR A 82 16.90 15.00 -18.25
CA TYR A 82 17.15 16.43 -18.41
C TYR A 82 18.65 16.78 -18.27
N GLU A 83 19.32 16.27 -17.23
CA GLU A 83 20.73 16.57 -16.98
C GLU A 83 21.67 15.95 -18.03
N ALA A 84 21.28 14.83 -18.64
CA ALA A 84 22.03 14.25 -19.75
C ALA A 84 21.98 15.12 -21.01
N GLU A 85 20.86 15.80 -21.24
CA GLU A 85 20.64 16.67 -22.40
C GLU A 85 21.18 18.09 -22.19
N HIS A 86 21.05 18.63 -20.99
CA HIS A 86 21.28 20.06 -20.70
C HIS A 86 22.45 20.32 -19.75
N GLY A 87 23.04 19.27 -19.17
CA GLY A 87 24.00 19.37 -18.07
C GLY A 87 23.32 19.47 -16.70
N PRO A 88 24.11 19.43 -15.62
CA PRO A 88 23.59 19.41 -14.25
C PRO A 88 22.76 20.65 -13.94
N ILE A 89 21.69 20.49 -13.16
CA ILE A 89 20.86 21.62 -12.73
C ILE A 89 21.71 22.54 -11.83
N PRO A 90 21.86 23.84 -12.16
CA PRO A 90 22.64 24.78 -11.36
C PRO A 90 22.14 24.91 -9.92
N GLU A 91 23.05 25.13 -8.98
CA GLU A 91 22.69 25.23 -7.56
C GLU A 91 21.77 26.42 -7.26
N GLU A 92 21.97 27.55 -7.94
CA GLU A 92 21.08 28.71 -7.86
C GLU A 92 19.63 28.39 -8.26
N ALA A 93 19.43 27.54 -9.27
CA ALA A 93 18.12 27.11 -9.73
C ALA A 93 17.48 26.16 -8.71
N ARG A 94 18.29 25.26 -8.11
CA ARG A 94 17.84 24.34 -7.04
C ARG A 94 17.42 25.11 -5.79
N GLU A 95 18.16 26.12 -5.39
CA GLU A 95 17.81 26.95 -4.23
C GLU A 95 16.56 27.79 -4.50
N ASN A 96 16.43 28.35 -5.71
CA ASN A 96 15.20 29.04 -6.10
C ASN A 96 13.99 28.09 -6.05
N ALA A 97 14.12 26.86 -6.56
CA ALA A 97 13.07 25.85 -6.49
C ALA A 97 12.70 25.51 -5.04
N ARG A 98 13.69 25.31 -4.16
CA ARG A 98 13.46 25.08 -2.71
C ARG A 98 12.71 26.22 -2.05
N ARG A 99 13.08 27.46 -2.35
CA ARG A 99 12.37 28.65 -1.86
C ARG A 99 10.92 28.64 -2.29
N VAL A 100 10.64 28.42 -3.58
CA VAL A 100 9.26 28.35 -4.10
C VAL A 100 8.48 27.23 -3.41
N LEU A 101 9.06 26.06 -3.24
CA LEU A 101 8.40 24.94 -2.56
C LEU A 101 8.11 25.23 -1.08
N ARG A 102 8.99 25.95 -0.39
CA ARG A 102 8.77 26.43 0.98
C ARG A 102 7.65 27.47 1.04
N ASP A 103 7.66 28.43 0.13
CA ASP A 103 6.63 29.48 0.06
C ASP A 103 5.23 28.89 -0.21
N LEU A 104 5.17 27.78 -0.96
CA LEU A 104 3.95 27.02 -1.22
C LEU A 104 3.57 26.05 -0.08
N GLY A 105 4.40 25.92 0.96
CA GLY A 105 4.18 25.01 2.09
C GLY A 105 4.29 23.52 1.73
N VAL A 106 4.99 23.19 0.63
CA VAL A 106 5.21 21.80 0.20
C VAL A 106 6.35 21.16 1.00
N ILE A 107 7.35 21.96 1.38
CA ILE A 107 8.51 21.55 2.21
C ILE A 107 8.79 22.62 3.28
N GLU A 108 9.47 22.22 4.36
CA GLU A 108 9.91 23.13 5.43
C GLU A 108 11.18 23.94 5.07
#